data_AF-A0A314XSH6-F1
#
_entry.id   AF-A0A314XSH6-F1
#
_cell.length_a   1.000
_cell.length_b   1.000
_cell.length_c   1.000
_cell.angle_alpha   90.00
_cell.angle_beta   90.00
_cell.angle_gamma   90.00
#
_symmetry.space_group_name_H-M   'P 1'
#
loop_
_entity.id
_entity.type
_entity.pdbx_description
1 polymer ?
#
loop_
_entity_poly.entity_id
_entity_poly.type
_entity_poly.pdbx_seq_one_letter_code
_entity_poly.pdbx_strand_id
1 'polypeptide(L)'
;MLRLQSQDWFLGFVERFLDADVDTSALSDNGQIAGMLTQLKSVNDWLDDIGSSKDEAETNAVSAETIERLRMKIYEYLLTHVESAAAALGGGSQSSPRIRTTDTKVRK
;
A
#
# COMPACT_ATOMS: atom_id res chain seq x y z
N MET A 1 23.82 16.05 -0.82
CA MET A 1 23.88 15.27 0.44
C MET A 1 22.51 14.97 1.03
N LEU A 2 21.62 15.95 1.24
CA LEU A 2 20.32 15.70 1.90
C LEU A 2 19.43 14.69 1.18
N ARG A 3 19.40 14.71 -0.17
CA ARG A 3 18.63 13.77 -0.98
C ARG A 3 19.04 12.32 -0.70
N LEU A 4 20.33 11.99 -0.78
CA LEU A 4 20.83 10.63 -0.57
C LEU A 4 20.54 10.13 0.84
N GLN A 5 20.75 10.97 1.86
CA GLN A 5 20.46 10.60 3.25
C GLN A 5 18.96 10.36 3.48
N SER A 6 18.10 11.15 2.84
CA SER A 6 16.65 10.95 2.90
C SER A 6 16.18 9.69 2.16
N GLN A 7 16.83 9.35 1.05
CA GLN A 7 16.54 8.13 0.28
C GLN A 7 16.95 6.89 1.08
N ASP A 8 18.15 6.87 1.63
CA ASP A 8 18.66 5.76 2.46
C ASP A 8 17.77 5.54 3.69
N TRP A 9 17.41 6.62 4.40
CA TRP A 9 16.48 6.55 5.52
C TRP A 9 15.12 5.98 5.11
N PHE A 10 14.57 6.42 3.98
CA PHE A 10 13.26 5.98 3.52
C PHE A 10 13.27 4.51 3.08
N LEU A 11 14.34 4.05 2.40
CA LEU A 11 14.49 2.64 2.04
C LEU A 11 14.58 1.75 3.28
N GLY A 12 15.31 2.19 4.31
CA GLY A 12 15.36 1.50 5.59
C GLY A 12 14.01 1.48 6.32
N PHE A 13 13.23 2.56 6.21
CA PHE A 13 11.86 2.60 6.73
C PHE A 13 10.95 1.60 6.01
N VAL A 14 10.95 1.58 4.67
CA VAL A 14 10.13 0.67 3.86
C VAL A 14 10.53 -0.78 4.13
N GLU A 15 11.82 -1.08 4.23
CA GLU A 15 12.30 -2.42 4.58
C GLU A 15 11.74 -2.88 5.93
N ARG A 16 11.88 -2.05 6.97
CA ARG A 16 11.37 -2.37 8.30
C ARG A 16 9.85 -2.47 8.34
N PHE A 17 9.16 -1.67 7.53
CA PHE A 17 7.72 -1.74 7.39
C PHE A 17 7.26 -3.04 6.76
N LEU A 18 7.98 -3.53 5.73
CA LEU A 18 7.68 -4.80 5.07
C LEU A 18 8.12 -6.02 5.90
N ASP A 19 9.16 -5.90 6.72
CA ASP A 19 9.65 -6.96 7.62
C ASP A 19 8.84 -7.07 8.91
N ALA A 20 8.29 -5.95 9.39
CA ALA A 20 7.21 -6.02 10.32
C ALA A 20 6.06 -6.68 9.57
N ASP A 21 5.77 -7.93 9.91
CA ASP A 21 4.55 -8.62 9.52
C ASP A 21 3.39 -7.79 10.08
N VAL A 22 3.08 -6.67 9.42
CA VAL A 22 2.06 -5.73 9.82
C VAL A 22 0.81 -6.57 9.77
N ASP A 23 0.38 -6.95 10.96
CA ASP A 23 -0.90 -7.55 11.25
C ASP A 23 -1.94 -6.67 10.56
N THR A 24 -2.26 -6.98 9.31
CA THR A 24 -3.26 -6.26 8.53
C THR A 24 -4.65 -6.47 9.12
N SER A 25 -4.77 -7.37 10.10
CA SER A 25 -5.86 -7.45 11.06
C SER A 25 -6.05 -6.16 11.89
N ALA A 26 -4.99 -5.36 12.08
CA ALA A 26 -5.06 -4.02 12.67
C ALA A 26 -5.60 -2.96 11.69
N LEU A 27 -5.59 -3.24 10.39
CA LEU A 27 -6.28 -2.41 9.39
C LEU A 27 -7.76 -2.79 9.43
N SER A 28 -8.51 -2.02 10.23
CA SER A 28 -9.92 -2.27 10.50
C SER A 28 -10.82 -2.05 9.27
N ASP A 29 -10.30 -1.47 8.18
CA ASP A 29 -11.06 -1.15 6.98
C ASP A 29 -10.29 -1.53 5.70
N ASN A 30 -11.02 -2.15 4.77
CA ASN A 30 -10.54 -2.47 3.43
C ASN A 30 -10.09 -1.21 2.68
N GLY A 31 -10.69 -0.04 2.96
CA GLY A 31 -10.25 1.25 2.43
C GLY A 31 -8.83 1.63 2.84
N GLN A 32 -8.42 1.32 4.08
CA GLN A 32 -7.05 1.57 4.56
C GLN A 32 -6.05 0.62 3.87
N ILE A 33 -6.44 -0.63 3.65
CA ILE A 33 -5.64 -1.60 2.90
C ILE A 33 -5.42 -1.11 1.47
N ALA A 34 -6.48 -0.67 0.77
CA ALA A 34 -6.35 -0.13 -0.58
C ALA A 34 -5.44 1.11 -0.66
N GLY A 35 -5.53 2.02 0.32
CA GLY A 35 -4.64 3.17 0.42
C GLY A 35 -3.17 2.77 0.58
N MET A 36 -2.91 1.80 1.45
CA MET A 36 -1.57 1.25 1.68
C MET A 36 -1.00 0.59 0.42
N LEU A 37 -1.79 -0.21 -0.30
CA LEU A 37 -1.36 -0.85 -1.55
C LEU A 37 -1.05 0.19 -2.64
N THR A 38 -1.81 1.28 -2.70
CA THR A 38 -1.53 2.41 -3.61
C THR A 38 -0.19 3.09 -3.27
N GLN A 39 0.11 3.25 -1.98
CA GLN A 39 1.40 3.77 -1.53
C GLN A 39 2.54 2.83 -1.88
N LEU A 40 2.42 1.52 -1.63
CA LEU A 40 3.44 0.53 -2.01
C LEU A 40 3.68 0.51 -3.52
N LYS A 41 2.62 0.64 -4.33
CA LYS A 41 2.78 0.78 -5.78
C LYS A 41 3.60 2.02 -6.14
N SER A 42 3.32 3.15 -5.51
CA SER A 42 4.07 4.40 -5.76
C SER A 42 5.54 4.27 -5.36
N VAL A 43 5.84 3.53 -4.28
CA VAL A 43 7.22 3.20 -3.88
C VAL A 43 7.88 2.30 -4.92
N ASN A 44 7.19 1.28 -5.44
CA ASN A 44 7.73 0.43 -6.50
C ASN A 44 8.08 1.24 -7.77
N ASP A 45 7.17 2.12 -8.20
CA ASP A 45 7.40 2.96 -9.38
C ASP A 45 8.59 3.93 -9.14
N TRP A 46 8.78 4.42 -7.91
CA TRP A 46 9.95 5.23 -7.53
C TRP A 46 11.27 4.43 -7.49
N LEU A 47 11.23 3.17 -7.05
CA LEU A 47 12.39 2.27 -7.08
C LEU A 47 12.89 1.99 -8.51
N ASP A 48 11.98 1.99 -9.49
CA ASP A 48 12.32 1.86 -10.91
C ASP A 48 13.00 3.12 -11.45
N ASP A 49 12.53 4.31 -11.05
CA ASP A 49 13.14 5.59 -11.44
C ASP A 49 14.58 5.74 -10.93
N ILE A 50 14.81 5.45 -9.64
CA ILE A 50 16.17 5.55 -9.05
C ILE A 50 17.10 4.41 -9.48
N GLY A 51 16.55 3.25 -9.86
CA GLY A 51 17.32 2.11 -10.35
C GLY A 51 17.63 2.16 -11.86
N SER A 52 16.84 2.90 -12.63
CA SER A 52 17.00 3.05 -14.09
C SER A 52 17.92 4.20 -14.48
N SER A 53 18.21 5.15 -13.58
CA SER A 53 19.10 6.28 -13.86
C SER A 53 20.56 5.82 -14.02
N LYS A 54 20.89 5.31 -15.21
CA LYS A 54 22.22 4.78 -15.57
C LYS A 54 23.28 5.89 -15.69
N ASP A 55 22.86 7.14 -15.78
CA ASP A 55 23.73 8.33 -15.95
C ASP A 55 24.22 8.93 -14.62
N GLU A 56 23.74 8.45 -13.47
CA GLU A 56 24.10 8.94 -12.13
C GLU A 56 24.87 7.89 -11.32
N ALA A 57 25.70 7.08 -11.99
CA ALA A 57 26.52 6.03 -11.38
C ALA A 57 27.53 6.54 -10.32
N GLU A 58 27.72 7.86 -10.21
CA GLU A 58 28.59 8.49 -9.22
C GLU A 58 27.82 9.19 -8.08
N THR A 59 26.50 9.36 -8.21
CA THR A 59 25.65 10.05 -7.22
C THR A 59 24.63 9.16 -6.55
N ASN A 60 24.15 8.08 -7.18
CA ASN A 60 23.19 7.16 -6.57
C ASN A 60 23.91 6.03 -5.81
N ALA A 61 24.30 6.33 -4.57
CA ALA A 61 24.94 5.40 -3.64
C ALA A 61 24.05 4.22 -3.18
N VAL A 62 22.82 4.10 -3.70
CA VAL A 62 21.90 3.02 -3.34
C VAL A 62 22.27 1.77 -4.15
N SER A 63 22.66 0.69 -3.46
CA SER A 63 22.98 -0.58 -4.10
C SER A 63 21.76 -1.11 -4.86
N ALA A 64 21.97 -1.49 -6.13
CA ALA A 64 20.95 -2.14 -6.95
C ALA A 64 20.33 -3.38 -6.26
N GLU A 65 21.13 -4.09 -5.45
CA GLU A 65 20.66 -5.24 -4.65
C GLU A 65 19.60 -4.84 -3.63
N THR A 66 19.72 -3.66 -3.01
CA THR A 66 18.73 -3.15 -2.05
C THR A 66 17.42 -2.81 -2.74
N ILE A 67 17.50 -2.21 -3.93
CA ILE A 67 16.33 -1.87 -4.74
C ILE A 67 15.60 -3.15 -5.17
N GLU A 68 16.34 -4.15 -5.67
CA GLU A 68 15.76 -5.45 -6.07
C GLU A 68 15.11 -6.19 -4.90
N ARG A 69 15.78 -6.25 -3.75
CA ARG A 69 15.25 -6.87 -2.53
C ARG A 69 13.96 -6.20 -2.06
N LEU A 70 13.91 -4.86 -2.06
CA LEU A 70 12.70 -4.12 -1.70
C LEU A 70 11.56 -4.36 -2.69
N ARG A 71 11.84 -4.39 -3.99
CA ARG A 71 10.83 -4.75 -5.00
C ARG A 71 10.24 -6.13 -4.73
N MET A 72 11.08 -7.13 -4.48
CA MET A 72 10.62 -8.49 -4.18
C MET A 72 9.68 -8.51 -2.96
N LYS A 73 10.05 -7.84 -1.86
CA LYS A 73 9.21 -7.73 -0.66
C LYS A 73 7.89 -7.00 -0.94
N ILE A 74 7.91 -5.95 -1.75
CA ILE A 74 6.68 -5.22 -2.16
C ILE A 74 5.76 -6.15 -2.96
N TYR A 75 6.28 -6.91 -3.94
CA TYR A 75 5.47 -7.84 -4.72
C TYR A 75 4.85 -8.95 -3.85
N GLU A 76 5.62 -9.50 -2.93
CA GLU A 76 5.13 -10.50 -1.98
C GLU A 76 4.03 -9.92 -1.09
N TYR A 77 4.22 -8.72 -0.56
CA TYR A 77 3.22 -8.02 0.26
C TYR A 77 1.94 -7.72 -0.52
N LEU A 78 2.07 -7.23 -1.77
CA LEU A 78 0.94 -6.98 -2.65
C LEU A 78 0.16 -8.28 -2.91
N LEU A 79 0.86 -9.38 -3.17
CA LEU A 79 0.26 -10.69 -3.46
C LEU A 79 -0.55 -11.23 -2.27
N THR A 80 -0.03 -11.08 -1.06
CA THR A 80 -0.71 -11.47 0.18
C THR A 80 -2.00 -10.69 0.43
N HIS A 81 -2.13 -9.48 -0.11
CA HIS A 81 -3.26 -8.58 0.15
C HIS A 81 -4.14 -8.28 -1.07
N VAL A 82 -4.00 -9.03 -2.18
CA VAL A 82 -4.82 -8.83 -3.40
C VAL A 82 -6.31 -8.99 -3.11
N GLU A 83 -6.72 -9.97 -2.31
CA GLU A 83 -8.12 -10.22 -1.99
C GLU A 83 -8.74 -9.07 -1.19
N SER A 84 -8.02 -8.53 -0.21
CA SER A 84 -8.43 -7.36 0.56
C SER A 84 -8.51 -6.10 -0.30
N ALA A 85 -7.58 -5.94 -1.27
CA ALA A 85 -7.63 -4.87 -2.27
C ALA A 85 -8.88 -4.98 -3.16
N ALA A 86 -9.15 -6.18 -3.66
CA ALA A 86 -10.31 -6.45 -4.50
C ALA A 86 -11.62 -6.25 -3.74
N ALA A 87 -11.69 -6.63 -2.46
CA ALA A 87 -12.83 -6.36 -1.59
C ALA A 87 -13.04 -4.87 -1.33
N ALA A 88 -11.96 -4.09 -1.15
CA ALA A 88 -12.01 -2.64 -0.99
C ALA A 88 -12.53 -1.92 -2.24
N LEU A 89 -12.07 -2.35 -3.42
CA LEU A 89 -12.40 -1.76 -4.71
C LEU A 89 -13.75 -2.26 -5.26
N GLY A 90 -14.13 -3.50 -4.90
CA GLY A 90 -15.41 -4.14 -5.25
C GLY A 90 -16.56 -3.81 -4.29
N GLY A 91 -16.26 -3.16 -3.16
CA GLY A 91 -17.19 -2.76 -2.10
C GLY A 91 -18.16 -1.63 -2.46
N GLY A 92 -18.53 -1.49 -3.73
CA GLY A 92 -19.63 -0.63 -4.20
C GLY A 92 -21.00 -1.31 -4.10
N SER A 93 -21.22 -2.14 -3.09
CA SER A 93 -22.55 -2.59 -2.69
C SER A 93 -22.74 -2.23 -1.23
N GLN A 94 -22.91 -0.93 -0.99
CA GLN A 94 -23.64 -0.50 0.20
C GLN A 94 -24.92 -1.32 0.24
N SER A 95 -25.01 -2.22 1.23
CA SER A 95 -26.30 -2.71 1.67
C SER A 95 -27.11 -1.46 2.00
N SER A 96 -28.03 -1.16 1.07
CA SER A 96 -28.97 -0.06 1.21
C SER A 96 -29.54 -0.13 2.63
N PRO A 97 -29.58 0.97 3.40
CA PRO A 97 -30.19 0.92 4.72
C PRO A 97 -31.63 0.49 4.49
N ARG A 98 -31.95 -0.72 4.92
CA ARG A 98 -33.29 -1.28 4.87
C ARG A 98 -34.20 -0.33 5.63
N ILE A 99 -34.87 0.55 4.90
CA ILE A 99 -35.85 1.49 5.41
C ILE A 99 -36.88 0.65 6.16
N ARG A 100 -36.84 0.73 7.50
CA ARG A 100 -37.88 0.16 8.35
C ARG A 100 -39.11 1.03 8.17
N THR A 101 -40.02 0.62 7.31
CA THR A 101 -41.37 1.19 7.27
C THR A 101 -42.10 0.79 8.56
N THR A 102 -42.11 1.68 9.56
CA THR A 102 -43.05 1.56 10.68
C THR A 102 -44.42 2.02 10.21
N ASP A 103 -45.26 1.03 9.90
CA ASP A 103 -46.70 1.17 9.70
C ASP A 103 -47.31 1.84 10.94
N THR A 104 -47.86 3.05 10.78
CA THR A 104 -48.73 3.68 11.78
C THR A 104 -50.14 3.67 11.24
N LYS A 105 -50.81 2.54 11.45
CA LYS A 105 -52.26 2.39 11.30
C LYS A 105 -53.00 3.27 12.31
N VAL A 106 -53.37 4.49 11.89
CA VAL A 106 -54.45 5.27 12.52
C VAL A 106 -55.77 4.76 11.95
N ARG A 107 -56.49 3.96 12.74
CA ARG A 107 -57.85 3.53 12.47
C ARG A 107 -58.80 4.49 13.17
N LYS A 108 -59.60 5.18 12.35
CA LYS A 108 -60.96 5.72 12.54
C LYS A 108 -61.40 6.12 13.95
#